data_AF-A0A970QXH5-F1
#
_entry.id   AF-A0A970QXH5-F1
#
_cell.length_a   1.000
_cell.length_b   1.000
_cell.length_c   1.000
_cell.angle_alpha   90.00
_cell.angle_beta   90.00
_cell.angle_gamma   90.00
#
_symmetry.space_group_name_H-M   'P 1'
#
loop_
_entity.id
_entity.type
_entity.pdbx_description
1 polymer ?
#
loop_
_entity_poly.entity_id
_entity_poly.type
_entity_poly.pdbx_seq_one_letter_code
_entity_poly.pdbx_strand_id
1 'polypeptide(L)'
;MTLNEAIQTMTSEIASVLANNKPTVYLYGSVVLGDFQLGWSDIDILVLTEREITKQQAYTLTGLRQALLERYPGNPYFRLFEGGMLSADAFLAGKNERTVYWGTNGQRIAENYEMDSFGMAVLLDSGVLLHGIDVRERMTYPTYTQIRSDIVHHVETARKHGIVIGWLLDIARGIYTLRTGKIIAKTAAGEWASKEGLCPDADLLQKAVQIRKEPQQFSKEDKAINNAVIQQFADVLDKELHGFGL
;
A
#
# COMPACT_ATOMS: atom_id res chain seq x y z
N MET A 1 10.38 11.63 -17.54
CA MET A 1 9.50 12.06 -16.43
C MET A 1 10.02 11.42 -15.16
N THR A 2 10.24 12.20 -14.11
CA THR A 2 10.62 11.73 -12.76
C THR A 2 9.39 11.24 -11.99
N LEU A 3 9.59 10.58 -10.84
CA LEU A 3 8.49 10.18 -9.96
C LEU A 3 7.63 11.39 -9.53
N ASN A 4 8.26 12.49 -9.12
CA ASN A 4 7.55 13.69 -8.67
C ASN A 4 6.73 14.33 -9.79
N GLU A 5 7.27 14.38 -11.02
CA GLU A 5 6.53 14.88 -12.18
C GLU A 5 5.34 13.97 -12.51
N ALA A 6 5.47 12.65 -12.33
CA ALA A 6 4.36 11.72 -12.52
C ALA A 6 3.26 11.89 -11.46
N ILE A 7 3.63 12.10 -10.19
CA ILE A 7 2.71 12.41 -9.08
C ILE A 7 1.95 13.72 -9.35
N GLN A 8 2.66 14.79 -9.73
CA GLN A 8 2.05 16.07 -10.05
C GLN A 8 1.11 15.97 -11.26
N THR A 9 1.54 15.28 -12.32
CA THR A 9 0.73 15.07 -13.53
C THR A 9 -0.54 14.30 -13.21
N MET A 10 -0.42 13.14 -12.57
CA MET A 10 -1.57 12.30 -12.21
C MET A 10 -2.54 13.04 -11.29
N THR A 11 -2.03 13.75 -10.30
CA THR A 11 -2.86 14.56 -9.37
C THR A 11 -3.65 15.63 -10.11
N SER A 12 -3.00 16.36 -11.02
CA SER A 12 -3.64 17.42 -11.80
C SER A 12 -4.75 16.87 -12.70
N GLU A 13 -4.51 15.72 -13.33
CA GLU A 13 -5.48 15.07 -14.22
C GLU A 13 -6.68 14.51 -13.43
N ILE A 14 -6.45 13.86 -12.28
CA ILE A 14 -7.53 13.44 -11.37
C ILE A 14 -8.35 14.65 -10.91
N ALA A 15 -7.68 15.72 -10.46
CA ALA A 15 -8.33 16.94 -10.01
C ALA A 15 -9.17 17.60 -11.12
N SER A 16 -8.68 17.58 -12.36
CA SER A 16 -9.41 18.10 -13.51
C SER A 16 -10.67 17.29 -13.82
N VAL A 17 -10.60 15.96 -13.78
CA VAL A 17 -11.77 15.09 -14.00
C VAL A 17 -12.83 15.31 -12.91
N LEU A 18 -12.40 15.61 -11.68
CA LEU A 18 -13.25 15.76 -10.51
C LEU A 18 -13.54 17.22 -10.12
N ALA A 19 -13.17 18.21 -10.95
CA ALA A 19 -13.11 19.62 -10.56
C ALA A 19 -14.42 20.19 -9.97
N ASN A 20 -15.58 19.74 -10.45
CA ASN A 20 -16.89 20.16 -9.96
C ASN A 20 -17.35 19.45 -8.66
N ASN A 21 -16.49 18.62 -8.08
CA ASN A 21 -16.79 17.79 -6.90
C ASN A 21 -15.73 17.91 -5.79
N LYS A 22 -14.97 19.02 -5.80
CA LYS A 22 -13.98 19.40 -4.78
C LYS A 22 -13.08 18.23 -4.35
N PRO A 23 -12.27 17.68 -5.28
CA PRO A 23 -11.46 16.52 -4.99
C PRO A 23 -10.39 16.86 -3.96
N THR A 24 -10.09 15.89 -3.13
CA THR A 24 -8.95 15.88 -2.22
C THR A 24 -8.11 14.65 -2.55
N VAL A 25 -6.81 14.84 -2.76
CA VAL A 25 -5.89 13.78 -3.17
C VAL A 25 -4.80 13.66 -2.13
N TYR A 26 -4.67 12.47 -1.54
CA TYR A 26 -3.58 12.10 -0.64
C TYR A 26 -2.62 11.15 -1.32
N LEU A 27 -1.36 11.27 -0.95
CA LEU A 27 -0.31 10.29 -1.18
C LEU A 27 0.07 9.65 0.14
N TYR A 28 0.22 8.33 0.15
CA TYR A 28 0.70 7.60 1.32
C TYR A 28 1.60 6.43 0.89
N GLY A 29 1.85 5.50 1.82
CA GLY A 29 2.59 4.28 1.52
C GLY A 29 4.09 4.50 1.27
N SER A 30 4.66 3.71 0.37
CA SER A 30 6.12 3.60 0.26
C SER A 30 6.82 4.90 -0.17
N VAL A 31 6.14 5.76 -0.94
CA VAL A 31 6.70 7.04 -1.38
C VAL A 31 6.92 7.98 -0.20
N VAL A 32 5.91 8.14 0.68
CA VAL A 32 6.03 9.04 1.84
C VAL A 32 6.93 8.47 2.93
N LEU A 33 7.06 7.14 3.00
CA LEU A 33 7.98 6.46 3.90
C LEU A 33 9.45 6.43 3.39
N GLY A 34 9.74 7.02 2.22
CA GLY A 34 11.09 7.04 1.65
C GLY A 34 11.60 5.66 1.19
N ASP A 35 10.69 4.73 0.90
CA ASP A 35 10.99 3.34 0.56
C ASP A 35 10.46 2.94 -0.84
N PHE A 36 10.04 3.90 -1.66
CA PHE A 36 9.59 3.61 -3.02
C PHE A 36 10.73 3.04 -3.88
N GLN A 37 10.50 1.90 -4.52
CA GLN A 37 11.46 1.30 -5.45
C GLN A 37 10.78 0.85 -6.73
N LEU A 38 11.26 1.35 -7.85
CA LEU A 38 10.68 1.05 -9.16
C LEU A 38 10.80 -0.44 -9.48
N GLY A 39 9.69 -1.08 -9.89
CA GLY A 39 9.65 -2.52 -10.15
C GLY A 39 9.31 -3.37 -8.93
N TRP A 40 8.97 -2.74 -7.80
CA TRP A 40 8.43 -3.40 -6.62
C TRP A 40 7.29 -2.61 -5.97
N SER A 41 7.47 -1.30 -5.84
CA SER A 41 6.54 -0.42 -5.14
C SER A 41 5.43 0.13 -6.03
N ASP A 42 4.26 0.29 -5.42
CA ASP A 42 3.15 1.06 -5.95
C ASP A 42 3.22 2.52 -5.47
N ILE A 43 2.38 3.37 -6.06
CA ILE A 43 2.18 4.77 -5.70
C ILE A 43 0.77 4.88 -5.12
N ASP A 44 0.69 4.77 -3.79
CA ASP A 44 -0.57 4.68 -3.06
C ASP A 44 -1.25 6.05 -2.93
N ILE A 45 -2.47 6.16 -3.43
CA ILE A 45 -3.28 7.38 -3.36
C ILE A 45 -4.66 7.14 -2.76
N LEU A 46 -5.22 8.15 -2.10
CA LEU A 46 -6.63 8.18 -1.73
C LEU A 46 -7.24 9.44 -2.32
N VAL A 47 -8.33 9.29 -3.07
CA VAL A 47 -9.05 10.41 -3.67
C VAL A 47 -10.43 10.52 -3.05
N LEU A 48 -10.71 11.63 -2.39
CA LEU A 48 -11.99 11.90 -1.76
C LEU A 48 -12.71 13.04 -2.46
N THR A 49 -14.02 12.93 -2.65
CA THR A 49 -14.88 13.99 -3.20
C THR A 49 -15.95 14.43 -2.22
N GLU A 50 -16.56 15.60 -2.46
CA GLU A 50 -17.67 16.12 -1.64
C GLU A 50 -18.95 15.29 -1.79
N ARG A 51 -19.24 14.81 -3.01
CA ARG A 51 -20.41 13.99 -3.35
C ARG A 51 -19.98 12.74 -4.11
N GLU A 52 -20.90 11.80 -4.31
CA GLU A 52 -20.69 10.62 -5.16
C GLU A 52 -20.11 11.00 -6.53
N ILE A 53 -19.10 10.26 -6.98
CA ILE A 53 -18.50 10.41 -8.31
C ILE A 53 -19.52 10.02 -9.37
N THR A 54 -19.73 10.86 -10.38
CA THR A 54 -20.69 10.54 -11.47
C THR A 54 -20.24 9.34 -12.31
N LYS A 55 -21.17 8.70 -13.03
CA LYS A 55 -20.82 7.61 -13.98
C LYS A 55 -19.76 8.06 -14.99
N GLN A 56 -19.91 9.26 -15.55
CA GLN A 56 -18.98 9.80 -16.53
C GLN A 56 -17.57 9.97 -15.95
N GLN A 57 -17.46 10.57 -14.76
CA GLN A 57 -16.18 10.71 -14.06
C GLN A 57 -15.55 9.37 -13.75
N ALA A 58 -16.33 8.40 -13.27
CA ALA A 58 -15.84 7.06 -12.97
C ALA A 58 -15.27 6.37 -14.22
N TYR A 59 -15.97 6.43 -15.35
CA TYR A 59 -15.45 5.90 -16.62
C TYR A 59 -14.15 6.58 -17.05
N THR A 60 -14.09 7.92 -17.00
CA THR A 60 -12.89 8.67 -17.34
C THR A 60 -11.70 8.28 -16.43
N LEU A 61 -11.91 8.21 -15.12
CA LEU A 61 -10.88 7.81 -14.16
C LEU A 61 -10.41 6.37 -14.39
N THR A 62 -11.31 5.43 -14.70
CA THR A 62 -10.87 4.05 -15.01
C THR A 62 -9.95 3.96 -16.22
N GLY A 63 -10.10 4.83 -17.22
CA GLY A 63 -9.21 4.88 -18.39
C GLY A 63 -7.99 5.80 -18.25
N LEU A 64 -7.87 6.54 -17.14
CA LEU A 64 -6.92 7.66 -17.05
C LEU A 64 -5.46 7.20 -17.11
N ARG A 65 -5.11 6.09 -16.42
CA ARG A 65 -3.74 5.55 -16.47
C ARG A 65 -3.33 5.22 -17.91
N GLN A 66 -4.23 4.67 -18.71
CA GLN A 66 -3.99 4.33 -20.12
C GLN A 66 -3.86 5.58 -21.00
N ALA A 67 -4.79 6.52 -20.86
CA ALA A 67 -4.76 7.77 -21.62
C ALA A 67 -3.47 8.56 -21.38
N LEU A 68 -2.96 8.58 -20.13
CA LEU A 68 -1.69 9.21 -19.82
C LEU A 68 -0.49 8.45 -20.37
N LEU A 69 -0.52 7.12 -20.44
CA LEU A 69 0.54 6.35 -21.08
C LEU A 69 0.61 6.55 -22.60
N GLU A 70 -0.53 6.78 -23.24
CA GLU A 70 -0.58 7.15 -24.67
C GLU A 70 0.03 8.55 -24.90
N ARG A 71 -0.26 9.50 -23.99
CA ARG A 71 0.28 10.87 -24.07
C ARG A 71 1.76 10.95 -23.68
N TYR A 72 2.22 10.09 -22.78
CA TYR A 72 3.60 10.02 -22.31
C TYR A 72 4.17 8.60 -22.50
N PRO A 73 4.49 8.21 -23.75
CA PRO A 73 5.04 6.89 -24.04
C PRO A 73 6.31 6.61 -23.23
N GLY A 74 6.41 5.40 -22.68
CA GLY A 74 7.58 4.97 -21.90
C GLY A 74 7.61 5.47 -20.45
N ASN A 75 6.59 6.19 -19.97
CA ASN A 75 6.50 6.54 -18.55
C ASN A 75 6.37 5.27 -17.68
N PRO A 76 7.26 5.06 -16.70
CA PRO A 76 7.25 3.84 -15.90
C PRO A 76 6.33 3.91 -14.66
N TYR A 77 5.74 5.07 -14.36
CA TYR A 77 5.07 5.35 -13.09
C TYR A 77 3.54 5.30 -13.17
N PHE A 78 2.92 5.72 -14.28
CA PHE A 78 1.46 5.86 -14.32
C PHE A 78 0.68 4.56 -14.08
N ARG A 79 1.27 3.40 -14.39
CA ARG A 79 0.67 2.09 -14.08
C ARG A 79 0.73 1.74 -12.60
N LEU A 80 1.64 2.35 -11.85
CA LEU A 80 1.92 2.03 -10.45
C LEU A 80 0.97 2.75 -9.49
N PHE A 81 0.14 3.68 -9.96
CA PHE A 81 -0.85 4.31 -9.09
C PHE A 81 -1.92 3.30 -8.69
N GLU A 82 -2.12 3.19 -7.37
CA GLU A 82 -3.10 2.31 -6.73
C GLU A 82 -3.91 3.08 -5.69
N GLY A 83 -5.16 2.67 -5.47
CA GLY A 83 -6.03 3.29 -4.49
C GLY A 83 -7.49 3.41 -4.90
N GLY A 84 -8.26 4.01 -4.00
CA GLY A 84 -9.69 4.23 -4.13
C GLY A 84 -10.04 5.69 -4.40
N MET A 85 -11.12 5.90 -5.16
CA MET A 85 -11.72 7.22 -5.42
C MET A 85 -13.22 7.16 -5.16
N LEU A 86 -13.70 7.90 -4.16
CA LEU A 86 -15.08 7.90 -3.67
C LEU A 86 -15.39 9.17 -2.87
N SER A 87 -16.64 9.40 -2.44
CA SER A 87 -16.91 10.54 -1.56
C SER A 87 -16.30 10.36 -0.17
N ALA A 88 -15.96 11.47 0.48
CA ALA A 88 -15.49 11.47 1.86
C ALA A 88 -16.52 10.79 2.80
N ASP A 89 -17.81 11.02 2.57
CA ASP A 89 -18.86 10.41 3.38
C ASP A 89 -18.94 8.89 3.16
N ALA A 90 -18.72 8.40 1.93
CA ALA A 90 -18.65 6.96 1.68
C ALA A 90 -17.48 6.30 2.39
N PHE A 91 -16.30 6.92 2.27
CA PHE A 91 -15.09 6.43 2.89
C PHE A 91 -15.21 6.39 4.42
N LEU A 92 -15.68 7.47 5.04
CA LEU A 92 -15.75 7.59 6.50
C LEU A 92 -16.86 6.72 7.11
N ALA A 93 -17.99 6.55 6.43
CA ALA A 93 -19.12 5.76 6.93
C ALA A 93 -19.08 4.29 6.50
N GLY A 94 -18.12 3.88 5.67
CA GLY A 94 -18.06 2.53 5.09
C GLY A 94 -19.30 2.19 4.26
N LYS A 95 -19.90 3.19 3.59
CA LYS A 95 -21.15 3.02 2.84
C LYS A 95 -20.87 2.58 1.41
N ASN A 96 -21.79 1.81 0.82
CA ASN A 96 -21.71 1.50 -0.60
C ASN A 96 -22.00 2.76 -1.43
N GLU A 97 -21.11 3.06 -2.37
CA GLU A 97 -21.19 4.17 -3.31
C GLU A 97 -20.31 3.86 -4.53
N ARG A 98 -20.66 4.46 -5.69
CA ARG A 98 -19.81 4.33 -6.89
C ARG A 98 -18.38 4.76 -6.58
N THR A 99 -17.49 3.81 -6.75
CA THR A 99 -16.08 3.94 -6.41
C THR A 99 -15.22 3.56 -7.60
N VAL A 100 -14.14 4.30 -7.85
CA VAL A 100 -13.11 3.88 -8.79
C VAL A 100 -12.00 3.22 -8.00
N TYR A 101 -11.65 1.99 -8.37
CA TYR A 101 -10.54 1.25 -7.80
C TYR A 101 -9.43 1.09 -8.83
N TRP A 102 -8.21 1.44 -8.44
CA TRP A 102 -6.98 1.07 -9.14
C TRP A 102 -6.17 0.13 -8.25
N GLY A 103 -5.71 -0.97 -8.83
CA GLY A 103 -4.76 -1.87 -8.16
C GLY A 103 -3.85 -2.60 -9.16
N THR A 104 -3.03 -3.49 -8.62
CA THR A 104 -1.98 -4.19 -9.40
C THR A 104 -2.56 -5.02 -10.53
N ASN A 105 -3.71 -5.65 -10.26
CA ASN A 105 -4.41 -6.54 -11.21
C ASN A 105 -5.38 -5.81 -12.14
N GLY A 106 -5.41 -4.46 -12.12
CA GLY A 106 -6.18 -3.65 -13.06
C GLY A 106 -6.99 -2.54 -12.40
N GLN A 107 -8.09 -2.17 -13.03
CA GLN A 107 -8.98 -1.13 -12.55
C GLN A 107 -10.44 -1.53 -12.74
N ARG A 108 -11.33 -1.00 -11.91
CA ARG A 108 -12.76 -1.23 -12.02
C ARG A 108 -13.57 -0.11 -11.40
N ILE A 109 -14.83 -0.01 -11.82
CA ILE A 109 -15.86 0.66 -11.03
C ILE A 109 -16.38 -0.37 -10.03
N ALA A 110 -16.36 -0.03 -8.75
CA ALA A 110 -16.83 -0.84 -7.64
C ALA A 110 -17.95 -0.12 -6.88
N GLU A 111 -18.54 -0.82 -5.91
CA GLU A 111 -19.57 -0.29 -5.03
C GLU A 111 -19.04 0.19 -3.68
N ASN A 112 -17.74 0.00 -3.39
CA ASN A 112 -17.07 0.53 -2.21
C ASN A 112 -15.53 0.45 -2.40
N TYR A 113 -14.82 1.04 -1.43
CA TYR A 113 -13.39 0.85 -1.23
C TYR A 113 -13.11 0.88 0.27
N GLU A 114 -12.32 -0.09 0.72
CA GLU A 114 -11.85 -0.18 2.09
C GLU A 114 -10.33 -0.07 2.08
N MET A 115 -9.82 0.84 2.91
CA MET A 115 -8.39 0.99 3.15
C MET A 115 -8.04 0.17 4.39
N ASP A 116 -7.00 -0.67 4.30
CA ASP A 116 -6.51 -1.42 5.44
C ASP A 116 -5.95 -0.50 6.55
N SER A 117 -5.77 -1.06 7.74
CA SER A 117 -5.28 -0.30 8.89
C SER A 117 -3.84 0.21 8.71
N PHE A 118 -3.01 -0.46 7.91
CA PHE A 118 -1.64 0.00 7.66
C PHE A 118 -1.63 1.24 6.76
N GLY A 119 -2.43 1.24 5.69
CA GLY A 119 -2.65 2.37 4.80
C GLY A 119 -3.22 3.56 5.56
N MET A 120 -4.25 3.34 6.38
CA MET A 120 -4.87 4.40 7.17
C MET A 120 -3.89 5.01 8.18
N ALA A 121 -3.13 4.19 8.92
CA ALA A 121 -2.14 4.68 9.86
C ALA A 121 -1.02 5.46 9.17
N VAL A 122 -0.47 4.96 8.04
CA VAL A 122 0.55 5.68 7.28
C VAL A 122 0.01 7.00 6.71
N LEU A 123 -1.23 7.02 6.23
CA LEU A 123 -1.89 8.24 5.74
C LEU A 123 -2.00 9.30 6.85
N LEU A 124 -2.36 8.89 8.07
CA LEU A 124 -2.51 9.80 9.21
C LEU A 124 -1.17 10.27 9.76
N ASP A 125 -0.18 9.39 9.86
CA ASP A 125 1.12 9.71 10.46
C ASP A 125 2.06 10.46 9.51
N SER A 126 2.00 10.17 8.21
CA SER A 126 3.01 10.63 7.24
C SER A 126 2.46 10.96 5.85
N GLY A 127 1.15 10.81 5.63
CA GLY A 127 0.53 11.11 4.35
C GLY A 127 0.71 12.56 3.93
N VAL A 128 0.80 12.77 2.61
CA VAL A 128 0.97 14.10 2.00
C VAL A 128 -0.33 14.49 1.31
N LEU A 129 -0.86 15.67 1.64
CA LEU A 129 -1.94 16.31 0.89
C LEU A 129 -1.37 16.85 -0.42
N LEU A 130 -1.76 16.27 -1.55
CA LEU A 130 -1.31 16.70 -2.87
C LEU A 130 -2.25 17.74 -3.49
N HIS A 131 -3.55 17.66 -3.20
CA HIS A 131 -4.58 18.57 -3.72
C HIS A 131 -5.81 18.59 -2.81
N GLY A 132 -6.52 19.72 -2.76
CA GLY A 132 -7.80 19.86 -2.05
C GLY A 132 -7.66 20.35 -0.62
N ILE A 133 -8.59 19.93 0.24
CA ILE A 133 -8.67 20.34 1.65
C ILE A 133 -8.35 19.13 2.52
N ASP A 134 -7.49 19.30 3.51
CA ASP A 134 -7.22 18.23 4.47
C ASP A 134 -8.47 17.90 5.29
N VAL A 135 -8.85 16.62 5.28
CA VAL A 135 -10.00 16.05 5.98
C VAL A 135 -9.59 14.91 6.91
N ARG A 136 -8.28 14.72 7.13
CA ARG A 136 -7.76 13.67 8.04
C ARG A 136 -8.25 13.84 9.46
N GLU A 137 -8.60 15.05 9.89
CA GLU A 137 -9.22 15.30 11.21
C GLU A 137 -10.56 14.56 11.42
N ARG A 138 -11.22 14.15 10.33
CA ARG A 138 -12.48 13.39 10.36
C ARG A 138 -12.24 11.87 10.37
N MET A 139 -11.02 11.42 10.09
CA MET A 139 -10.67 10.00 10.01
C MET A 139 -10.33 9.46 11.40
N THR A 140 -10.56 8.16 11.59
CA THR A 140 -10.23 7.49 12.85
C THR A 140 -8.92 6.71 12.69
N TYR A 141 -7.97 6.94 13.60
CA TYR A 141 -6.76 6.14 13.65
C TYR A 141 -7.10 4.68 13.98
N PRO A 142 -6.56 3.69 13.25
CA PRO A 142 -6.88 2.29 13.49
C PRO A 142 -6.53 1.86 14.91
N THR A 143 -7.43 1.10 15.53
CA THR A 143 -7.16 0.51 16.84
C THR A 143 -6.09 -0.58 16.73
N TYR A 144 -5.39 -0.85 17.84
CA TYR A 144 -4.46 -1.98 17.91
C TYR A 144 -5.11 -3.30 17.50
N THR A 145 -6.39 -3.52 17.86
CA THR A 145 -7.14 -4.72 17.48
C THR A 145 -7.33 -4.84 15.96
N GLN A 146 -7.62 -3.74 15.27
CA GLN A 146 -7.74 -3.72 13.80
C GLN A 146 -6.38 -4.00 13.15
N ILE A 147 -5.32 -3.31 13.59
CA ILE A 147 -3.95 -3.55 13.09
C ILE A 147 -3.54 -5.01 13.29
N ARG A 148 -3.80 -5.57 14.48
CA ARG A 148 -3.55 -6.99 14.78
C ARG A 148 -4.35 -7.92 13.85
N SER A 149 -5.61 -7.62 13.60
CA SER A 149 -6.46 -8.42 12.70
C SER A 149 -5.92 -8.44 11.27
N ASP A 150 -5.48 -7.29 10.76
CA ASP A 150 -4.89 -7.20 9.43
C ASP A 150 -3.56 -7.96 9.35
N ILE A 151 -2.75 -7.93 10.41
CA ILE A 151 -1.52 -8.74 10.51
C ILE A 151 -1.85 -10.24 10.45
N VAL A 152 -2.86 -10.70 11.19
CA VAL A 152 -3.32 -12.10 11.16
C VAL A 152 -3.74 -12.50 9.75
N HIS A 153 -4.60 -11.70 9.12
CA HIS A 153 -5.08 -11.98 7.77
C HIS A 153 -3.93 -12.02 6.74
N HIS A 154 -2.96 -11.12 6.86
CA HIS A 154 -1.80 -11.09 5.99
C HIS A 154 -0.93 -12.34 6.13
N VAL A 155 -0.72 -12.81 7.38
CA VAL A 155 0.04 -14.04 7.63
C VAL A 155 -0.70 -15.28 7.14
N GLU A 156 -2.02 -15.38 7.33
CA GLU A 156 -2.81 -16.48 6.76
C GLU A 156 -2.68 -16.53 5.24
N THR A 157 -2.70 -15.38 4.58
CA THR A 157 -2.49 -15.26 3.14
C THR A 157 -1.07 -15.67 2.76
N ALA A 158 -0.05 -15.24 3.50
CA ALA A 158 1.34 -15.62 3.30
C ALA A 158 1.54 -17.14 3.40
N ARG A 159 0.92 -17.79 4.39
CA ARG A 159 0.94 -19.24 4.55
C ARG A 159 0.32 -19.96 3.36
N LYS A 160 -0.82 -19.47 2.86
CA LYS A 160 -1.56 -20.13 1.80
C LYS A 160 -0.96 -19.92 0.40
N HIS A 161 -0.38 -18.74 0.15
CA HIS A 161 -0.02 -18.30 -1.20
C HIS A 161 1.43 -17.82 -1.33
N GLY A 162 2.22 -17.82 -0.26
CA GLY A 162 3.54 -17.22 -0.24
C GLY A 162 4.55 -17.99 -1.08
N ILE A 163 5.02 -17.39 -2.18
CA ILE A 163 6.03 -18.00 -3.05
C ILE A 163 7.15 -17.01 -3.45
N VAL A 164 7.12 -15.81 -2.88
CA VAL A 164 8.08 -14.74 -3.16
C VAL A 164 8.67 -14.15 -1.90
N ILE A 165 9.92 -13.70 -1.97
CA ILE A 165 10.71 -13.26 -0.84
C ILE A 165 10.14 -12.02 -0.13
N GLY A 166 9.29 -11.24 -0.80
CA GLY A 166 8.62 -10.09 -0.22
C GLY A 166 7.76 -10.40 0.99
N TRP A 167 7.23 -11.62 1.10
CA TRP A 167 6.46 -12.05 2.27
C TRP A 167 7.29 -12.01 3.56
N LEU A 168 8.62 -12.22 3.49
CA LEU A 168 9.50 -12.10 4.65
C LEU A 168 9.52 -10.67 5.19
N LEU A 169 9.50 -9.67 4.31
CA LEU A 169 9.49 -8.26 4.72
C LEU A 169 8.15 -7.85 5.32
N ASP A 170 7.05 -8.41 4.82
CA ASP A 170 5.74 -8.16 5.39
C ASP A 170 5.58 -8.81 6.79
N ILE A 171 6.09 -10.04 6.97
CA ILE A 171 6.12 -10.69 8.28
C ILE A 171 7.00 -9.89 9.26
N ALA A 172 8.19 -9.46 8.82
CA ALA A 172 9.07 -8.60 9.64
C ALA A 172 8.37 -7.30 10.06
N ARG A 173 7.64 -6.66 9.14
CA ARG A 173 6.86 -5.45 9.42
C ARG A 173 5.72 -5.73 10.40
N GLY A 174 5.03 -6.87 10.26
CA GLY A 174 4.02 -7.32 11.22
C GLY A 174 4.57 -7.49 12.63
N ILE A 175 5.71 -8.19 12.78
CA ILE A 175 6.35 -8.38 14.09
C ILE A 175 6.79 -7.05 14.70
N TYR A 176 7.37 -6.15 13.91
CA TYR A 176 7.74 -4.80 14.37
C TYR A 176 6.52 -4.04 14.90
N THR A 177 5.42 -4.06 14.16
CA THR A 177 4.18 -3.39 14.54
C THR A 177 3.60 -3.98 15.83
N LEU A 178 3.58 -5.31 15.99
CA LEU A 178 3.11 -5.96 17.22
C LEU A 178 3.94 -5.54 18.45
N ARG A 179 5.27 -5.47 18.31
CA ARG A 179 6.16 -5.13 19.43
C ARG A 179 6.18 -3.66 19.80
N THR A 180 5.98 -2.77 18.83
CA THR A 180 6.23 -1.33 19.03
C THR A 180 4.98 -0.46 18.94
N GLY A 181 3.89 -0.99 18.37
CA GLY A 181 2.70 -0.22 18.00
C GLY A 181 2.95 0.78 16.87
N LYS A 182 4.11 0.77 16.21
CA LYS A 182 4.49 1.70 15.14
C LYS A 182 4.57 0.97 13.81
N ILE A 183 4.28 1.70 12.73
CA ILE A 183 4.39 1.20 11.37
C ILE A 183 5.59 1.86 10.68
N ILE A 184 6.48 1.03 10.14
CA ILE A 184 7.65 1.48 9.35
C ILE A 184 7.62 0.85 7.96
N ALA A 185 8.54 1.29 7.09
CA ALA A 185 8.72 0.75 5.76
C ALA A 185 9.18 -0.72 5.77
N LYS A 186 8.90 -1.46 4.69
CA LYS A 186 9.25 -2.88 4.56
C LYS A 186 10.75 -3.12 4.64
N THR A 187 11.56 -2.27 4.01
CA THR A 187 13.04 -2.36 4.07
C THR A 187 13.54 -2.18 5.51
N ALA A 188 13.07 -1.14 6.21
CA ALA A 188 13.47 -0.86 7.58
C ALA A 188 13.05 -1.98 8.55
N ALA A 189 11.85 -2.56 8.35
CA ALA A 189 11.41 -3.70 9.14
C ALA A 189 12.27 -4.95 8.90
N GLY A 190 12.64 -5.22 7.65
CA GLY A 190 13.55 -6.32 7.32
C GLY A 190 14.92 -6.15 7.96
N GLU A 191 15.52 -4.96 7.87
CA GLU A 191 16.81 -4.65 8.51
C GLU A 191 16.77 -4.79 10.02
N TRP A 192 15.69 -4.30 10.64
CA TRP A 192 15.46 -4.46 12.07
C TRP A 192 15.33 -5.93 12.46
N ALA A 193 14.50 -6.72 11.76
CA ALA A 193 14.30 -8.14 12.05
C ALA A 193 15.57 -8.96 11.84
N SER A 194 16.43 -8.59 10.87
CA SER A 194 17.76 -9.19 10.70
C SER A 194 18.66 -8.89 11.89
N LYS A 195 18.68 -7.65 12.39
CA LYS A 195 19.48 -7.26 13.56
C LYS A 195 19.03 -7.98 14.84
N GLU A 196 17.73 -8.16 15.00
CA GLU A 196 17.13 -8.84 16.15
C GLU A 196 17.17 -10.38 16.04
N GLY A 197 17.64 -10.94 14.91
CA GLY A 197 17.75 -12.39 14.70
C GLY A 197 16.40 -13.11 14.67
N LEU A 198 15.34 -12.45 14.17
CA LEU A 198 13.96 -12.97 14.26
C LEU A 198 13.62 -13.99 13.18
N CYS A 199 14.19 -13.83 11.98
CA CYS A 199 13.91 -14.75 10.88
C CYS A 199 14.75 -16.03 11.06
N PRO A 200 14.13 -17.23 11.04
CA PRO A 200 14.87 -18.49 11.13
C PRO A 200 15.92 -18.66 10.02
N ASP A 201 15.67 -18.06 8.85
CA ASP A 201 16.63 -17.99 7.74
C ASP A 201 17.13 -16.55 7.58
N ALA A 202 18.21 -16.23 8.29
CA ALA A 202 18.79 -14.89 8.32
C ALA A 202 19.32 -14.46 6.93
N ASP A 203 19.90 -15.39 6.18
CA ASP A 203 20.47 -15.12 4.86
C ASP A 203 19.38 -14.77 3.86
N LEU A 204 18.24 -15.48 3.89
CA LEU A 204 17.10 -15.14 3.05
C LEU A 204 16.46 -13.80 3.43
N LEU A 205 16.35 -13.46 4.72
CA LEU A 205 15.85 -12.13 5.09
C LEU A 205 16.80 -11.02 4.61
N GLN A 206 18.12 -11.20 4.74
CA GLN A 206 19.11 -10.25 4.22
C GLN A 206 19.01 -10.13 2.69
N LYS A 207 18.85 -11.25 1.98
CA LYS A 207 18.59 -11.26 0.54
C LYS A 207 17.30 -10.50 0.21
N ALA A 208 16.24 -10.66 1.00
CA ALA A 208 14.98 -9.94 0.82
C ALA A 208 15.18 -8.42 0.88
N VAL A 209 15.94 -7.95 1.88
CA VAL A 209 16.30 -6.54 2.05
C VAL A 209 17.14 -6.04 0.88
N GLN A 210 18.15 -6.80 0.45
CA GLN A 210 18.99 -6.43 -0.70
C GLN A 210 18.17 -6.30 -1.98
N ILE A 211 17.33 -7.29 -2.27
CA ILE A 211 16.47 -7.26 -3.45
C ILE A 211 15.50 -6.08 -3.35
N ARG A 212 14.92 -5.81 -2.18
CA ARG A 212 13.99 -4.70 -2.01
C ARG A 212 14.62 -3.36 -2.32
N LYS A 213 15.90 -3.14 -1.98
CA LYS A 213 16.65 -1.91 -2.26
C LYS A 213 16.96 -1.71 -3.74
N GLU A 214 17.17 -2.81 -4.48
CA GLU A 214 17.58 -2.75 -5.89
C GLU A 214 16.79 -3.74 -6.77
N PRO A 215 15.45 -3.69 -6.78
CA PRO A 215 14.61 -4.78 -7.26
C PRO A 215 14.72 -5.05 -8.76
N GLN A 216 15.26 -4.10 -9.52
CA GLN A 216 15.49 -4.21 -10.97
C GLN A 216 16.75 -5.01 -11.31
N GLN A 217 17.68 -5.19 -10.36
CA GLN A 217 18.87 -6.02 -10.57
C GLN A 217 18.60 -7.52 -10.43
N PHE A 218 17.40 -7.89 -9.96
CA PHE A 218 17.04 -9.28 -9.64
C PHE A 218 15.89 -9.77 -10.51
N SER A 219 16.04 -10.99 -11.01
CA SER A 219 15.04 -11.70 -11.80
C SER A 219 13.82 -12.11 -10.96
N LYS A 220 12.81 -12.71 -11.61
CA LYS A 220 11.67 -13.30 -10.89
C LYS A 220 12.12 -14.54 -10.11
N GLU A 221 13.07 -15.29 -10.67
CA GLU A 221 13.64 -16.48 -10.10
C GLU A 221 14.43 -16.16 -8.82
N ASP A 222 15.16 -15.04 -8.79
CA ASP A 222 15.87 -14.57 -7.60
C ASP A 222 14.94 -14.26 -6.42
N LYS A 223 13.71 -13.84 -6.73
CA LYS A 223 12.66 -13.47 -5.79
C LYS A 223 11.82 -14.67 -5.35
N ALA A 224 11.89 -15.80 -6.06
CA ALA A 224 11.11 -16.99 -5.73
C ALA A 224 11.71 -17.71 -4.51
N ILE A 225 10.87 -18.11 -3.57
CA ILE A 225 11.28 -18.91 -2.40
C ILE A 225 10.25 -20.00 -2.11
N ASN A 226 10.69 -21.05 -1.43
CA ASN A 226 9.79 -22.09 -0.96
C ASN A 226 8.89 -21.54 0.16
N ASN A 227 7.59 -21.80 0.07
CA ASN A 227 6.62 -21.40 1.08
C ASN A 227 6.97 -21.90 2.50
N ALA A 228 7.69 -23.02 2.63
CA ALA A 228 8.16 -23.52 3.93
C ALA A 228 8.97 -22.48 4.72
N VAL A 229 9.80 -21.66 4.06
CA VAL A 229 10.57 -20.58 4.71
C VAL A 229 9.64 -19.50 5.23
N ILE A 230 8.62 -19.14 4.44
CA ILE A 230 7.61 -18.14 4.82
C ILE A 230 6.81 -18.65 6.02
N GLN A 231 6.41 -19.92 6.02
CA GLN A 231 5.72 -20.55 7.14
C GLN A 231 6.55 -20.53 8.42
N GLN A 232 7.84 -20.86 8.34
CA GLN A 232 8.73 -20.82 9.51
C GLN A 232 8.85 -19.41 10.10
N PHE A 233 8.92 -18.37 9.27
CA PHE A 233 8.96 -17.00 9.80
C PHE A 233 7.58 -16.55 10.32
N ALA A 234 6.50 -16.97 9.67
CA ALA A 234 5.15 -16.76 10.17
C ALA A 234 4.93 -17.41 11.56
N ASP A 235 5.53 -18.58 11.83
CA ASP A 235 5.46 -19.22 13.15
C ASP A 235 6.10 -18.34 14.26
N VAL A 236 7.08 -17.51 13.91
CA VAL A 236 7.65 -16.52 14.85
C VAL A 236 6.65 -15.41 15.13
N LEU A 237 5.98 -14.89 14.09
CA LEU A 237 4.95 -13.88 14.25
C LEU A 237 3.76 -14.40 15.07
N ASP A 238 3.35 -15.65 14.90
CA ASP A 238 2.27 -16.24 15.69
C ASP A 238 2.62 -16.28 17.19
N LYS A 239 3.88 -16.55 17.54
CA LYS A 239 4.33 -16.46 18.95
C LYS A 239 4.20 -15.05 19.51
N GLU A 240 4.44 -14.03 18.69
CA GLU A 240 4.22 -12.62 19.09
C GLU A 240 2.73 -12.31 19.29
N LEU A 241 1.84 -12.87 18.45
CA LEU A 241 0.40 -12.68 18.56
C LEU A 241 -0.22 -13.31 19.82
N HIS A 242 0.32 -14.45 20.25
CA HIS A 242 -0.16 -15.17 21.42
C HIS A 242 0.57 -14.78 22.71
N GLY A 243 1.64 -13.98 22.59
CA GLY A 243 2.59 -13.71 23.67
C GLY A 243 3.38 -14.97 24.01
N PHE A 244 4.65 -14.80 24.41
CA PHE A 244 5.21 -15.75 25.36
C PHE A 244 4.26 -15.76 26.55
N GLY A 245 3.60 -16.89 26.81
CA GLY A 245 2.75 -17.01 27.98
C GLY A 245 3.51 -16.49 29.20
N LEU A 246 2.98 -15.44 29.80
CA LEU A 246 3.25 -15.14 31.20
C LEU A 246 2.64 -16.26 32.04
#